data_AF-A0A9E4C3A3-F1
#
_entry.id   AF-A0A9E4C3A3-F1
#
_cell.length_a   1.000
_cell.length_b   1.000
_cell.length_c   1.000
_cell.angle_alpha   90.00
_cell.angle_beta   90.00
_cell.angle_gamma   90.00
#
_symmetry.space_group_name_H-M   'P 1'
#
loop_
_entity.id
_entity.type
_entity.pdbx_description
1 polymer ?
#
loop_
_entity_poly.entity_id
_entity_poly.type
_entity_poly.pdbx_seq_one_letter_code
_entity_poly.pdbx_strand_id
1 'polypeptide(L)'
;MQPIASNPPIASIYRCEHGGIHLICQNVNIGLHPDEFCTLNQEVQHAMDLIENGVWSCSYISLSWHTTVLCLSASVLPPLAEVMQEAAETIELEGITETPQTVCHPRSPSIKVFPGSQFVLRQLMPSMDDHLN
;
A
#
# COMPACT_ATOMS: atom_id res chain seq x y z
N MET A 1 17.89 -8.33 -12.14
CA MET A 1 16.52 -8.00 -11.68
C MET A 1 15.52 -8.59 -12.67
N GLN A 2 14.58 -9.39 -12.20
CA GLN A 2 13.54 -10.05 -13.01
C GLN A 2 12.18 -9.42 -12.67
N PRO A 3 11.39 -8.93 -13.63
CA PRO A 3 10.03 -8.47 -13.36
C PRO A 3 9.15 -9.66 -12.94
N ILE A 4 8.33 -9.46 -11.92
CA ILE A 4 7.39 -10.47 -11.40
C ILE A 4 5.96 -10.08 -11.79
N ALA A 5 5.56 -8.85 -11.48
CA ALA A 5 4.24 -8.32 -11.81
C ALA A 5 4.34 -6.81 -12.05
N SER A 6 3.47 -6.24 -12.90
CA SER A 6 3.49 -4.80 -13.14
C SER A 6 2.17 -4.25 -13.68
N ASN A 7 1.78 -3.07 -13.20
CA ASN A 7 0.73 -2.24 -13.78
C ASN A 7 1.19 -0.77 -13.77
N PRO A 8 2.01 -0.34 -14.75
CA PRO A 8 2.46 1.04 -14.84
C PRO A 8 1.28 2.00 -15.12
N PRO A 9 1.25 3.21 -14.53
CA PRO A 9 2.30 3.81 -13.69
C PRO A 9 2.14 3.53 -12.18
N ILE A 10 1.24 2.63 -11.78
CA ILE A 10 0.87 2.39 -10.38
C ILE A 10 1.99 1.69 -9.62
N ALA A 11 2.37 0.51 -10.08
CA ALA A 11 3.40 -0.29 -9.43
C ALA A 11 4.09 -1.25 -10.41
N SER A 12 5.36 -1.53 -10.14
CA SER A 12 6.12 -2.60 -10.76
C SER A 12 6.91 -3.35 -9.69
N ILE A 13 6.83 -4.67 -9.70
CA ILE A 13 7.46 -5.54 -8.71
C ILE A 13 8.53 -6.37 -9.40
N TYR A 14 9.73 -6.36 -8.83
CA TYR A 14 10.88 -7.10 -9.35
C TYR A 14 11.50 -7.98 -8.28
N ARG A 15 12.04 -9.12 -8.71
CA ARG A 15 12.93 -9.95 -7.92
C ARG A 15 14.38 -9.56 -8.19
N CYS A 16 15.20 -9.45 -7.16
CA CYS A 16 16.65 -9.36 -7.31
C CYS A 16 17.28 -10.76 -7.35
N GLU A 17 18.50 -10.86 -7.88
CA GLU A 17 19.23 -12.14 -8.01
C GLU A 17 19.52 -12.82 -6.66
N HIS A 18 19.51 -12.03 -5.58
CA HIS A 18 19.72 -12.49 -4.20
C HIS A 18 18.41 -12.78 -3.45
N GLY A 19 17.27 -12.84 -4.15
CA GLY A 19 15.97 -13.22 -3.55
C GLY A 19 15.16 -12.07 -2.93
N GLY A 20 15.73 -10.87 -2.78
CA GLY A 20 14.99 -9.68 -2.35
C GLY A 20 13.95 -9.20 -3.37
N ILE A 21 12.90 -8.55 -2.88
CA ILE A 21 11.79 -8.00 -3.67
C ILE A 21 11.92 -6.48 -3.73
N HIS A 22 11.70 -5.92 -4.91
CA HIS A 22 11.65 -4.48 -5.14
C HIS A 22 10.25 -4.09 -5.58
N LEU A 23 9.52 -3.38 -4.73
CA LEU A 23 8.26 -2.73 -5.08
C LEU A 23 8.57 -1.29 -5.53
N ILE A 24 8.35 -1.00 -6.80
CA ILE A 24 8.44 0.36 -7.34
C ILE A 24 7.03 0.93 -7.41
N CYS A 25 6.72 1.95 -6.61
CA CYS A 25 5.43 2.65 -6.61
C CYS A 25 5.66 4.16 -6.61
N GLN A 26 5.00 4.89 -7.53
CA GLN A 26 5.16 6.34 -7.71
C GLN A 26 6.63 6.82 -7.74
N ASN A 27 7.47 6.15 -8.53
CA ASN A 27 8.91 6.40 -8.66
C ASN A 27 9.73 6.20 -7.38
N VAL A 28 9.16 5.60 -6.34
CA VAL A 28 9.88 5.19 -5.14
C VAL A 28 10.14 3.70 -5.19
N ASN A 29 11.41 3.32 -5.05
CA ASN A 29 11.84 1.92 -5.00
C ASN A 29 11.95 1.47 -3.54
N ILE A 30 11.18 0.45 -3.19
CA ILE A 30 11.09 -0.15 -1.87
C ILE A 30 11.70 -1.55 -1.93
N GLY A 31 12.87 -1.72 -1.31
CA GLY A 31 13.46 -3.05 -1.12
C GLY A 31 12.83 -3.75 0.09
N LEU A 32 12.44 -5.00 -0.08
CA LEU A 32 11.74 -5.84 0.90
C LEU A 32 12.31 -7.26 0.90
N HIS A 33 12.34 -7.90 2.06
CA HIS A 33 12.42 -9.37 2.14
C HIS A 33 11.11 -9.99 1.61
N PRO A 34 11.11 -11.21 1.04
CA PRO A 34 9.88 -11.89 0.64
C PRO A 34 8.80 -11.91 1.71
N ASP A 35 9.15 -12.18 2.98
CA ASP A 35 8.19 -12.20 4.08
C ASP A 35 7.60 -10.81 4.38
N GLU A 36 8.41 -9.75 4.29
CA GLU A 36 7.95 -8.37 4.43
C GLU A 36 7.00 -7.98 3.29
N PHE A 37 7.30 -8.45 2.08
CA PHE A 37 6.43 -8.28 0.92
C PHE A 37 5.10 -9.01 1.11
N CYS A 38 5.11 -10.28 1.54
CA CYS A 38 3.89 -11.05 1.81
C CYS A 38 3.03 -10.41 2.91
N THR A 39 3.66 -9.91 3.98
CA THR A 39 2.97 -9.17 5.05
C THR A 39 2.33 -7.91 4.50
N LEU A 40 3.07 -7.13 3.68
CA LEU A 40 2.53 -5.93 3.05
C LEU A 40 1.39 -6.25 2.07
N ASN A 41 1.48 -7.35 1.31
CA ASN A 41 0.40 -7.78 0.43
C ASN A 41 -0.87 -8.06 1.23
N GLN A 42 -0.80 -8.82 2.33
CA GLN A 42 -1.95 -9.11 3.18
C GLN A 42 -2.62 -7.84 3.72
N GLU A 43 -1.82 -6.87 4.16
CA GLU A 43 -2.29 -5.56 4.63
C GLU A 43 -3.00 -4.79 3.49
N VAL A 44 -2.44 -4.82 2.27
CA VAL A 44 -3.05 -4.19 1.09
C VAL A 44 -4.37 -4.87 0.69
N GLN A 45 -4.43 -6.20 0.68
CA GLN A 45 -5.67 -6.94 0.41
C GLN A 45 -6.74 -6.62 1.46
N HIS A 46 -6.36 -6.58 2.74
CA HIS A 46 -7.30 -6.22 3.80
C HIS A 46 -7.84 -4.80 3.64
N ALA A 47 -6.98 -3.83 3.27
CA ALA A 47 -7.44 -2.47 3.01
C ALA A 47 -8.35 -2.39 1.77
N MET A 48 -8.13 -3.23 0.76
CA MET A 48 -8.98 -3.38 -0.41
C MET A 48 -10.39 -3.84 0.00
N ASP A 49 -10.48 -4.88 0.83
CA ASP A 49 -11.75 -5.37 1.39
C ASP A 49 -12.50 -4.25 2.14
N LEU A 50 -11.80 -3.43 2.93
CA LEU A 50 -12.41 -2.32 3.65
C LEU A 50 -12.95 -1.23 2.70
N ILE A 51 -12.30 -0.98 1.55
CA ILE A 51 -12.80 -0.07 0.52
C ILE A 51 -14.05 -0.63 -0.13
N GLU A 52 -14.03 -1.90 -0.55
CA GLU A 52 -15.16 -2.55 -1.22
C GLU A 52 -16.40 -2.62 -0.33
N ASN A 53 -16.21 -2.86 0.96
CA ASN A 53 -17.29 -2.89 1.94
C ASN A 53 -17.75 -1.48 2.38
N GLY A 54 -17.19 -0.41 1.81
CA GLY A 54 -17.56 0.97 2.13
C GLY A 54 -17.16 1.42 3.53
N VAL A 55 -16.24 0.71 4.18
CA VAL A 55 -15.77 0.99 5.54
C VAL A 55 -14.61 2.00 5.53
N TRP A 56 -13.86 2.07 4.43
CA TRP A 56 -12.72 2.97 4.30
C TRP A 56 -13.19 4.43 4.15
N SER A 57 -12.89 5.25 5.16
CA SER A 57 -13.42 6.62 5.27
C SER A 57 -12.51 7.71 4.68
N CYS A 58 -11.32 7.36 4.19
CA CYS A 58 -10.32 8.34 3.76
C CYS A 58 -10.01 8.25 2.26
N SER A 59 -9.88 9.39 1.59
CA SER A 59 -9.46 9.47 0.18
C SER A 59 -8.00 9.08 -0.06
N TYR A 60 -7.25 8.80 1.01
CA TYR A 60 -5.82 8.48 0.96
C TYR A 60 -5.50 7.23 1.78
N ILE A 61 -4.47 6.52 1.32
CA ILE A 61 -3.82 5.42 2.01
C ILE A 61 -2.40 5.84 2.39
N SER A 62 -1.94 5.40 3.56
CA SER A 62 -0.56 5.57 4.00
C SER A 62 0.13 4.22 3.98
N LEU A 63 1.08 4.04 3.07
CA LEU A 63 1.95 2.86 3.02
C LEU A 63 3.27 3.21 3.72
N SER A 64 3.56 2.56 4.85
CA SER A 64 4.71 2.86 5.68
C SER A 64 5.67 1.66 5.73
N TRP A 65 6.97 1.89 5.52
CA TRP A 65 8.04 0.90 5.70
C TRP A 65 9.29 1.59 6.27
N HIS A 66 9.90 1.02 7.31
CA HIS A 66 11.04 1.60 8.02
C HIS A 66 10.93 3.11 8.33
N THR A 67 11.60 3.96 7.54
CA THR A 67 11.64 5.43 7.67
C THR A 67 10.85 6.15 6.58
N THR A 68 10.25 5.43 5.64
CA THR A 68 9.58 6.01 4.50
C THR A 68 8.08 5.79 4.58
N VAL A 69 7.34 6.83 4.19
CA VAL A 69 5.89 6.83 4.14
C VAL A 69 5.48 7.34 2.76
N LEU A 70 4.71 6.53 2.05
CA LEU A 70 4.01 6.95 0.83
C LEU A 70 2.57 7.28 1.18
N CYS A 71 2.13 8.47 0.77
CA CYS A 71 0.73 8.86 0.79
C CYS A 71 0.20 8.72 -0.63
N LEU A 72 -0.74 7.81 -0.83
CA LEU A 72 -1.31 7.51 -2.14
C LEU A 72 -2.81 7.76 -2.11
N SER A 73 -3.41 8.09 -3.25
CA SER A 73 -4.87 8.14 -3.37
C SER A 73 -5.48 6.77 -3.12
N ALA A 74 -6.59 6.66 -2.40
CA ALA A 74 -7.30 5.39 -2.21
C ALA A 74 -7.69 4.74 -3.54
N SER A 75 -7.85 5.55 -4.61
CA SER A 75 -8.13 5.05 -5.96
C SER A 75 -7.01 4.21 -6.57
N VAL A 76 -5.78 4.28 -6.05
CA VAL A 76 -4.68 3.41 -6.53
C VAL A 76 -4.67 2.05 -5.85
N LEU A 77 -5.43 1.88 -4.76
CA LEU A 77 -5.40 0.64 -3.99
C LEU A 77 -5.86 -0.57 -4.80
N PRO A 78 -6.94 -0.52 -5.61
CA PRO A 78 -7.35 -1.68 -6.41
C PRO A 78 -6.27 -2.18 -7.39
N PRO A 79 -5.71 -1.35 -8.30
CA PRO A 79 -4.65 -1.83 -9.19
C PRO A 79 -3.34 -2.17 -8.46
N LEU A 80 -3.08 -1.57 -7.29
CA LEU A 80 -1.94 -1.95 -6.45
C LEU A 80 -2.14 -3.35 -5.85
N ALA A 81 -3.34 -3.63 -5.33
CA ALA A 81 -3.70 -4.92 -4.74
C ALA A 81 -3.62 -6.05 -5.77
N GLU A 82 -4.11 -5.83 -6.98
CA GLU A 82 -3.99 -6.81 -8.09
C GLU A 82 -2.54 -7.17 -8.38
N VAL A 83 -1.67 -6.17 -8.59
CA VAL A 83 -0.25 -6.39 -8.91
C VAL A 83 0.50 -7.06 -7.76
N MET A 84 0.19 -6.67 -6.52
CA MET A 84 0.80 -7.26 -5.34
C MET A 84 0.38 -8.72 -5.14
N GLN A 85 -0.88 -9.05 -5.42
CA GLN A 85 -1.39 -10.42 -5.34
C GLN A 85 -0.76 -11.32 -6.42
N GLU A 86 -0.68 -10.84 -7.67
CA GLU A 86 0.00 -11.56 -8.76
C GLU A 86 1.47 -11.87 -8.43
N ALA A 87 2.18 -10.88 -7.85
CA ALA A 87 3.55 -11.07 -7.40
C ALA A 87 3.66 -12.06 -6.23
N ALA A 88 2.74 -12.01 -5.26
CA ALA A 88 2.72 -12.94 -4.13
C ALA A 88 2.52 -14.39 -4.58
N GLU A 89 1.61 -14.63 -5.52
CA GLU A 89 1.38 -15.95 -6.11
C GLU A 89 2.61 -16.47 -6.85
N THR A 90 3.32 -15.59 -7.56
CA THR A 90 4.56 -15.96 -8.24
C THR A 90 5.68 -16.30 -7.23
N ILE A 91 5.80 -15.54 -6.13
CA ILE A 91 6.76 -15.80 -5.05
C ILE A 91 6.50 -17.16 -4.39
N GLU A 92 5.23 -17.49 -4.17
CA GLU A 92 4.81 -18.78 -3.60
C GLU A 92 5.10 -19.94 -4.57
N LEU A 93 4.73 -19.79 -5.85
CA LEU A 93 4.96 -20.81 -6.88
C LEU A 93 6.45 -21.11 -7.08
N GLU A 94 7.30 -20.09 -7.01
CA GLU A 94 8.75 -20.22 -7.12
C GLU A 94 9.41 -20.75 -5.83
N GLY A 95 8.66 -20.96 -4.75
CA GLY A 95 9.15 -21.52 -3.49
C GLY A 95 10.15 -20.63 -2.75
N ILE A 96 10.03 -19.29 -2.86
CA ILE A 96 11.00 -18.31 -2.35
C ILE A 96 10.75 -17.96 -0.86
N THR A 97 10.06 -18.81 -0.11
CA THR A 97 9.88 -18.63 1.34
C THR A 97 10.91 -19.47 2.10
N GLU A 98 12.01 -18.85 2.52
CA GLU A 98 12.94 -19.48 3.46
C GLU A 98 12.35 -19.43 4.88
N THR A 99 12.24 -20.58 5.55
CA THR A 99 11.73 -20.70 6.93
C THR A 99 12.82 -20.42 7.98
N PRO A 100 12.45 -20.13 9.25
CA PRO A 100 12.73 -18.86 9.92
C PRO A 100 14.09 -18.84 10.62
N GLN A 101 14.77 -17.70 10.57
CA GLN A 101 15.79 -17.38 11.56
C GLN A 101 15.41 -16.10 12.30
N THR A 102 15.32 -16.24 13.61
CA THR A 102 15.14 -15.19 14.62
C THR A 102 15.98 -13.96 14.34
N VAL A 103 15.35 -12.84 13.96
CA VAL A 103 15.98 -11.51 14.02
C VAL A 103 14.91 -10.48 14.41
N CYS A 104 15.23 -9.69 15.45
CA CYS A 104 14.42 -8.65 16.06
C CYS A 104 13.63 -7.80 15.06
N HIS A 105 12.33 -7.61 15.30
CA HIS A 105 11.44 -6.75 14.51
C HIS A 105 11.79 -5.26 14.63
N PRO A 106 12.20 -4.57 13.55
CA PRO A 106 12.23 -3.13 13.49
C PRO A 106 11.20 -2.69 12.43
N ARG A 107 9.92 -2.71 12.84
CA ARG A 107 8.75 -2.19 12.08
C ARG A 107 8.44 -2.93 10.76
N SER A 108 7.53 -3.90 10.85
CA SER A 108 6.87 -4.49 9.68
C SER A 108 6.23 -3.40 8.82
N PRO A 109 6.27 -3.53 7.48
CA PRO A 109 5.55 -2.63 6.60
C PRO A 109 4.05 -2.73 6.88
N SER A 110 3.34 -1.60 6.81
CA SER A 110 1.90 -1.55 7.14
C SER A 110 1.18 -0.51 6.29
N ILE A 111 -0.09 -0.77 5.99
CA ILE A 111 -0.99 0.21 5.38
C ILE A 111 -1.97 0.74 6.42
N LYS A 112 -2.17 2.05 6.47
CA LYS A 112 -3.09 2.69 7.41
C LYS A 112 -3.84 3.82 6.74
N VAL A 113 -4.93 4.23 7.36
CA VAL A 113 -5.57 5.51 7.05
C VAL A 113 -4.55 6.62 7.28
N PHE A 114 -4.42 7.55 6.33
CA PHE A 114 -3.51 8.69 6.50
C PHE A 114 -4.02 9.59 7.65
N PRO A 115 -3.24 9.84 8.70
CA PRO A 115 -3.71 10.54 9.89
C PRO A 115 -4.08 12.02 9.67
N GLY A 116 -3.89 12.56 8.47
CA GLY A 116 -4.25 13.94 8.10
C GLY A 116 -5.70 14.15 7.67
N SER A 117 -6.51 13.10 7.47
CA SER A 117 -7.86 13.23 6.91
C SER A 117 -8.97 13.56 7.92
N GLN A 118 -8.64 13.82 9.20
CA GLN A 118 -9.60 14.32 10.18
C GLN A 118 -9.76 15.85 10.17
N PHE A 119 -8.98 16.59 9.37
CA PHE A 119 -9.08 18.04 9.29
C PHE A 119 -9.76 18.51 8.00
N VAL A 120 -10.89 19.20 8.20
CA VAL A 120 -11.63 20.08 7.26
C VAL A 120 -12.64 19.42 6.30
N LEU A 121 -13.78 19.00 6.86
CA LEU A 121 -15.10 19.11 6.19
C LEU A 121 -16.14 19.69 7.16
N ARG A 122 -15.73 20.68 7.97
CA ARG A 122 -16.65 21.60 8.64
C ARG A 122 -16.17 23.03 8.37
N GLN A 123 -17.09 23.84 7.85
CA GLN A 123 -17.00 25.27 7.59
C GLN A 123 -16.30 25.74 6.30
N LEU A 124 -16.91 25.46 5.16
CA LEU A 124 -16.99 26.45 4.06
C LEU A 124 -18.37 26.35 3.39
N MET A 125 -19.42 26.72 4.13
CA MET A 125 -20.62 27.28 3.52
C MET A 125 -20.88 28.62 4.20
N PRO A 126 -20.74 29.77 3.52
CA PRO A 126 -21.39 30.97 4.00
C PRO A 126 -22.90 30.72 3.88
N SER A 127 -23.58 30.81 5.01
CA SER A 127 -25.04 31.00 5.06
C SER A 127 -25.36 32.23 4.20
N MET A 128 -25.94 32.00 3.02
CA MET A 128 -26.69 33.02 2.31
C MET A 128 -28.15 32.73 2.58
N ASP A 129 -28.66 33.33 3.65
CA ASP A 129 -30.05 33.73 3.81
C ASP A 129 -30.15 34.50 5.13
N ASP A 130 -30.20 35.84 5.02
CA ASP A 130 -31.09 36.72 5.80
C ASP A 130 -30.65 38.18 5.64
N HIS A 131 -31.12 38.83 4.57
CA HIS A 131 -31.44 40.26 4.60
C HIS A 131 -32.65 40.52 3.69
N LEU A 132 -33.82 40.17 4.21
CA LEU A 132 -35.06 40.87 3.94
C LEU A 132 -35.21 41.96 5.02
N ASN A 133 -34.94 43.21 4.63
CA ASN A 133 -35.69 44.43 4.97
C ASN A 133 -34.96 45.66 4.42
#